data_AF-K7F6E2-F1
#
_entry.id   AF-K7F6E2-F1
#
_cell.length_a   1.000
_cell.length_b   1.000
_cell.length_c   1.000
_cell.angle_alpha   90.00
_cell.angle_beta   90.00
_cell.angle_gamma   90.00
#
_symmetry.space_group_name_H-M   'P 1'
#
loop_
_entity.id
_entity.type
_entity.pdbx_description
1 polymer ?
#
loop_
_entity_poly.entity_id
_entity_poly.type
_entity_poly.pdbx_seq_one_letter_code
_entity_poly.pdbx_strand_id
1 'polypeptide(L)'
;MLQAGVPGFACSLIASGVKEFPHVCPQDLHVVMNELQGTDCVLLFHAEQDLGHWNPAREDPTEYGAFLDSRPDAMETEAVQTVAALCLQYTVPCHILHLSSARALPVIREAGQKGAPLTAETAHH
;
A
#
# COMPACT_ATOMS: atom_id res chain seq x y z
N MET A 1 -11.98 -15.94 10.33
CA MET A 1 -12.57 -15.03 9.33
C MET A 1 -12.52 -15.61 7.91
N LEU A 2 -11.39 -16.19 7.48
CA LEU A 2 -11.34 -16.91 6.19
C LEU A 2 -12.38 -18.03 6.07
N GLN A 3 -12.51 -18.87 7.10
CA GLN A 3 -13.56 -19.91 7.16
C GLN A 3 -14.99 -19.36 7.18
N ALA A 4 -15.16 -18.06 7.47
CA ALA A 4 -16.45 -17.39 7.43
C ALA A 4 -16.74 -16.76 6.04
N GLY A 5 -15.88 -16.97 5.04
CA GLY A 5 -16.11 -16.56 3.66
C GLY A 5 -15.62 -15.16 3.30
N VAL A 6 -14.76 -14.55 4.13
CA VAL A 6 -14.14 -13.25 3.80
C VAL A 6 -13.14 -13.43 2.65
N PRO A 7 -13.25 -12.66 1.54
CA PRO A 7 -12.40 -12.84 0.36
C PRO A 7 -11.01 -12.22 0.49
N GLY A 8 -10.83 -11.30 1.42
CA GLY A 8 -9.59 -10.55 1.59
C GLY A 8 -9.60 -9.67 2.84
N PHE A 9 -8.43 -9.15 3.18
CA PHE A 9 -8.24 -8.21 4.28
C PHE A 9 -7.62 -6.93 3.76
N ALA A 10 -7.95 -5.79 4.37
CA ALA A 10 -7.34 -4.51 4.02
C ALA A 10 -6.49 -3.99 5.18
N CYS A 11 -5.33 -3.42 4.87
CA CYS A 11 -4.47 -2.74 5.83
C CYS A 11 -3.95 -1.40 5.27
N SER A 12 -3.49 -0.54 6.18
CA SER A 12 -2.88 0.75 5.83
C SER A 12 -1.44 0.78 6.27
N LEU A 13 -0.54 1.25 5.40
CA LEU A 13 0.89 1.40 5.71
C LEU A 13 1.22 2.75 6.34
N ILE A 14 0.28 3.70 6.28
CA ILE A 14 0.35 5.01 6.94
C ILE A 14 -0.84 5.20 7.87
N ALA A 15 -0.68 6.07 8.87
CA ALA A 15 -1.78 6.44 9.76
C ALA A 15 -2.97 7.01 8.97
N SER A 16 -4.13 6.36 9.13
CA SER A 16 -5.40 6.73 8.47
C SER A 16 -6.10 7.93 9.11
N GLY A 17 -5.61 8.38 10.28
CA GLY A 17 -6.30 9.35 11.15
C GLY A 17 -7.41 8.74 12.01
N VAL A 18 -7.76 7.47 11.81
CA VAL A 18 -8.76 6.73 12.60
C VAL A 18 -8.04 5.90 13.67
N LYS A 19 -8.33 6.14 14.95
CA LYS A 19 -7.59 5.52 16.08
C LYS A 19 -7.87 4.02 16.21
N GLU A 20 -9.06 3.61 15.81
CA GLU A 20 -9.56 2.24 15.88
C GLU A 20 -8.90 1.33 14.83
N PHE A 21 -8.34 1.92 13.77
CA PHE A 21 -7.68 1.22 12.66
C PHE A 21 -6.26 1.79 12.45
N PRO A 22 -5.33 1.44 13.35
CA PRO A 22 -3.93 1.86 13.22
C PRO A 22 -3.30 1.27 11.97
N HIS A 23 -2.25 1.93 11.50
CA HIS A 23 -1.41 1.40 10.44
C HIS A 23 -0.64 0.16 10.92
N VAL A 24 -0.31 -0.71 9.99
CA VAL A 24 0.47 -1.92 10.28
C VAL A 24 1.96 -1.62 10.12
N CYS A 25 2.79 -2.24 10.97
CA CYS A 25 4.24 -2.16 10.85
C CYS A 25 4.80 -3.30 9.98
N PRO A 26 6.07 -3.23 9.54
CA PRO A 26 6.68 -4.29 8.74
C PRO A 26 6.59 -5.68 9.38
N GLN A 27 6.69 -5.76 10.71
CA GLN A 27 6.58 -7.01 11.45
C GLN A 27 5.18 -7.63 11.32
N ASP A 28 4.13 -6.82 11.40
CA ASP A 28 2.74 -7.27 11.21
C ASP A 28 2.53 -7.82 9.79
N LEU A 29 3.14 -7.17 8.79
CA LEU A 29 3.09 -7.61 7.40
C LEU A 29 3.73 -8.99 7.21
N HIS A 30 4.91 -9.22 7.78
CA HIS A 30 5.54 -10.53 7.70
C HIS A 30 4.71 -11.62 8.37
N VAL A 31 4.08 -11.32 9.51
CA VAL A 31 3.19 -12.26 10.20
C VAL A 31 1.98 -12.58 9.34
N VAL A 32 1.24 -11.57 8.87
CA VAL A 32 0.01 -11.80 8.09
C VAL A 32 0.30 -12.45 6.74
N MET A 33 1.37 -12.07 6.05
CA MET A 33 1.75 -12.68 4.77
C MET A 33 2.12 -14.16 4.93
N ASN A 34 2.80 -14.50 6.03
CA ASN A 34 3.10 -15.90 6.34
C ASN A 34 1.82 -16.71 6.61
N GLU A 35 0.84 -16.13 7.32
CA GLU A 35 -0.44 -16.79 7.61
C GLU A 35 -1.33 -16.93 6.36
N LEU A 36 -1.27 -15.99 5.42
CA LEU A 36 -2.06 -16.02 4.19
C LEU A 36 -1.41 -16.85 3.07
N GLN A 37 -0.15 -17.25 3.22
CA GLN A 37 0.56 -18.02 2.21
C GLN A 37 -0.15 -19.36 1.93
N GLY A 38 -0.35 -19.66 0.63
CA GLY A 38 -1.07 -20.87 0.20
C GLY A 38 -2.59 -20.78 0.29
N THR A 39 -3.14 -19.63 0.68
CA THR A 39 -4.58 -19.34 0.59
C THR A 39 -4.90 -18.51 -0.64
N ASP A 40 -6.16 -18.52 -1.08
CA ASP A 40 -6.67 -17.64 -2.15
C ASP A 40 -7.06 -16.24 -1.64
N CYS A 41 -6.68 -15.90 -0.40
CA CYS A 41 -7.00 -14.61 0.21
C CYS A 41 -6.19 -13.49 -0.43
N VAL A 42 -6.83 -12.34 -0.66
CA VAL A 42 -6.16 -11.13 -1.14
C VAL A 42 -5.90 -10.18 0.02
N LEU A 43 -4.67 -9.66 0.10
CA LEU A 43 -4.32 -8.56 1.02
C LEU A 43 -4.32 -7.23 0.26
N LEU A 44 -5.21 -6.33 0.66
CA LEU A 44 -5.41 -5.01 0.06
C LEU A 44 -4.65 -3.94 0.87
N PHE A 45 -4.03 -3.00 0.17
CA PHE A 45 -3.15 -2.00 0.76
C PHE A 45 -3.60 -0.58 0.41
N HIS A 46 -3.80 0.24 1.44
CA HIS A 46 -3.60 1.69 1.32
C HIS A 46 -2.09 1.94 1.37
N ALA A 47 -1.48 2.06 0.19
CA ALA A 47 -0.04 2.00 0.00
C ALA A 47 0.60 3.41 -0.02
N GLU A 48 0.71 4.01 1.16
CA GLU A 48 1.57 5.17 1.41
C GLU A 48 2.45 4.88 2.61
N GLN A 49 3.68 5.41 2.65
CA GLN A 49 4.53 5.32 3.83
C GLN A 49 5.17 6.67 4.16
N ASP A 50 5.34 6.93 5.45
CA ASP A 50 6.09 8.10 5.92
C ASP A 50 7.57 7.90 5.63
N LEU A 51 8.16 8.82 4.86
CA LEU A 51 9.57 8.79 4.49
C LEU A 51 10.48 9.35 5.58
N GLY A 52 9.93 9.98 6.62
CA GLY A 52 10.64 10.55 7.78
C GLY A 52 11.53 11.77 7.47
N HIS A 53 11.88 11.99 6.21
CA HIS A 53 12.69 13.11 5.74
C HIS A 53 11.90 14.08 4.83
N TRP A 54 10.67 13.72 4.46
CA TRP A 54 9.82 14.60 3.69
C TRP A 54 9.22 15.66 4.62
N ASN A 55 9.53 16.92 4.36
CA ASN A 55 9.00 18.03 5.11
C ASN A 55 8.39 19.01 4.09
N PRO A 56 7.05 19.03 3.93
CA PRO A 56 6.41 19.97 3.03
C PRO A 56 6.81 21.40 3.44
N ALA A 57 6.96 22.28 2.45
CA ALA A 57 7.27 23.68 2.73
C ALA A 57 6.22 24.28 3.68
N ARG A 58 6.63 25.27 4.49
CA ARG A 58 5.73 26.01 5.39
C ARG A 58 4.82 26.94 4.57
N GLU A 59 3.95 26.36 3.77
CA GLU A 59 2.86 27.02 3.09
C GLU A 59 1.63 27.07 4.00
N ASP A 60 0.63 27.86 3.61
CA ASP A 60 -0.66 27.87 4.29
C ASP A 60 -1.33 26.49 4.13
N PRO A 61 -1.57 25.73 5.23
CA PRO A 61 -2.12 24.38 5.15
C PRO A 61 -3.55 24.33 4.59
N THR A 62 -4.19 25.48 4.37
CA THR A 62 -5.50 25.58 3.72
C THR A 62 -5.43 25.59 2.19
N GLU A 63 -4.23 25.76 1.62
CA GLU A 63 -4.02 25.68 0.18
C GLU A 63 -3.96 24.23 -0.31
N TYR A 64 -4.56 23.98 -1.48
CA TYR A 64 -4.59 22.65 -2.08
C TYR A 64 -3.18 22.13 -2.44
N GLY A 65 -2.26 23.02 -2.82
CA GLY A 65 -0.86 22.67 -3.08
C GLY A 65 -0.18 22.09 -1.84
N ALA A 66 -0.32 22.75 -0.69
CA ALA A 66 0.17 22.26 0.59
C ALA A 66 -0.42 20.89 0.97
N PHE A 67 -1.69 20.63 0.63
CA PHE A 67 -2.29 19.30 0.82
C PHE A 67 -1.63 18.23 -0.07
N LEU A 68 -1.45 18.49 -1.36
CA LEU A 68 -0.76 17.56 -2.27
C LEU A 68 0.68 17.29 -1.84
N ASP A 69 1.39 18.35 -1.45
CA ASP A 69 2.77 18.25 -0.98
C ASP A 69 2.90 17.54 0.37
N SER A 70 1.83 17.42 1.16
CA SER A 70 1.86 16.63 2.39
C SER A 70 1.98 15.12 2.14
N ARG A 71 1.64 14.66 0.92
CA ARG A 71 1.63 13.27 0.49
C ARG A 71 2.16 13.12 -0.95
N PRO A 72 3.45 13.38 -1.19
CA PRO A 72 4.04 13.33 -2.53
C PRO A 72 4.04 11.92 -3.13
N ASP A 73 4.17 11.86 -4.45
CA ASP A 73 4.35 10.61 -5.24
C ASP A 73 5.33 9.60 -4.62
N ALA A 74 6.39 10.09 -3.98
CA ALA A 74 7.43 9.25 -3.40
C ALA A 74 6.89 8.36 -2.26
N MET A 75 5.96 8.86 -1.45
CA MET A 75 5.36 8.08 -0.36
C MET A 75 4.59 6.88 -0.90
N GLU A 76 3.82 7.06 -1.97
CA GLU A 76 3.08 5.98 -2.61
C GLU A 76 4.02 5.02 -3.35
N THR A 77 4.99 5.56 -4.10
CA THR A 77 5.92 4.75 -4.91
C THR A 77 6.77 3.82 -4.04
N GLU A 78 7.34 4.32 -2.94
CA GLU A 78 8.15 3.53 -2.01
C GLU A 78 7.30 2.45 -1.32
N ALA A 79 6.07 2.78 -0.94
CA ALA A 79 5.14 1.84 -0.33
C ALA A 79 4.78 0.70 -1.30
N VAL A 80 4.50 1.02 -2.57
CA VAL A 80 4.26 0.03 -3.62
C VAL A 80 5.49 -0.86 -3.86
N GLN A 81 6.71 -0.32 -3.81
CA GLN A 81 7.94 -1.13 -3.88
C GLN A 81 8.02 -2.14 -2.73
N THR A 82 7.69 -1.72 -1.52
CA THR A 82 7.65 -2.59 -0.34
C THR A 82 6.61 -3.71 -0.51
N VAL A 83 5.39 -3.36 -0.93
CA VAL A 83 4.32 -4.34 -1.17
C VAL A 83 4.72 -5.32 -2.30
N ALA A 84 5.32 -4.83 -3.39
CA ALA A 84 5.79 -5.68 -4.47
C ALA A 84 6.85 -6.69 -4.01
N ALA A 85 7.81 -6.27 -3.19
CA ALA A 85 8.84 -7.14 -2.64
C ALA A 85 8.23 -8.23 -1.74
N LEU A 86 7.30 -7.87 -0.85
CA LEU A 86 6.60 -8.82 0.01
C LEU A 86 5.72 -9.78 -0.80
N CYS A 87 5.00 -9.27 -1.80
CA CYS A 87 4.15 -10.06 -2.69
C CYS A 87 4.97 -11.13 -3.41
N LEU A 88 6.16 -10.79 -3.92
CA LEU A 88 7.09 -11.74 -4.52
C LEU A 88 7.62 -12.76 -3.51
N GLN A 89 8.03 -12.28 -2.33
CA GLN A 89 8.61 -13.14 -1.29
C GLN A 89 7.63 -14.20 -0.81
N TYR A 90 6.39 -13.81 -0.51
CA TYR A 90 5.39 -14.69 0.07
C TYR A 90 4.47 -15.33 -0.97
N THR A 91 4.45 -14.84 -2.20
CA THR A 91 3.53 -15.27 -3.26
C THR A 91 2.06 -15.18 -2.80
N VAL A 92 1.73 -14.16 -2.02
CA VAL A 92 0.37 -13.87 -1.54
C VAL A 92 -0.26 -12.83 -2.48
N PRO A 93 -1.49 -13.05 -2.97
CA PRO A 93 -2.21 -12.06 -3.78
C PRO A 93 -2.30 -10.71 -3.06
N CYS A 94 -1.77 -9.67 -3.70
CA CYS A 94 -1.76 -8.32 -3.16
C CYS A 94 -2.52 -7.37 -4.10
N HIS A 95 -3.19 -6.38 -3.52
CA HIS A 95 -3.92 -5.37 -4.27
C HIS A 95 -3.64 -3.97 -3.74
N ILE A 96 -3.18 -3.06 -4.60
CA ILE A 96 -2.99 -1.64 -4.26
C ILE A 96 -4.31 -0.90 -4.51
N LEU A 97 -4.88 -0.35 -3.44
CA LEU A 97 -6.09 0.48 -3.51
C LEU A 97 -5.75 1.85 -4.08
N HIS A 98 -6.69 2.45 -4.82
CA HIS A 98 -6.73 3.87 -5.21
C HIS A 98 -5.36 4.47 -5.60
N LEU A 99 -4.61 3.79 -6.47
CA LEU A 99 -3.31 4.26 -6.94
C LEU A 99 -3.46 5.60 -7.67
N SER A 100 -2.71 6.60 -7.20
CA SER A 100 -2.80 7.98 -7.69
C SER A 100 -1.58 8.39 -8.52
N SER A 101 -0.40 7.83 -8.24
CA SER A 101 0.85 8.15 -8.91
C SER A 101 1.16 7.18 -10.05
N ALA A 102 1.24 7.72 -11.27
CA ALA A 102 1.74 6.97 -12.42
C ALA A 102 3.20 6.48 -12.24
N ARG A 103 3.96 7.07 -11.30
CA ARG A 103 5.36 6.68 -11.02
C ARG A 103 5.49 5.30 -10.39
N ALA A 104 4.43 4.78 -9.78
CA ALA A 104 4.41 3.42 -9.23
C ALA A 104 4.13 2.33 -10.29
N LEU A 105 3.58 2.68 -11.46
CA LEU A 105 3.22 1.72 -12.50
C LEU A 105 4.40 0.86 -13.01
N PRO A 106 5.63 1.40 -13.21
CA PRO A 106 6.78 0.57 -13.56
C PRO A 106 7.08 -0.52 -12.53
N VAL A 107 6.98 -0.21 -11.23
CA VAL A 107 7.20 -1.16 -10.14
C VAL A 107 6.19 -2.31 -10.20
N ILE A 108 4.90 -1.97 -10.37
CA ILE A 108 3.83 -2.97 -10.48
C ILE A 108 4.03 -3.87 -11.70
N ARG A 109 4.38 -3.29 -12.86
CA ARG A 109 4.66 -4.06 -14.08
C ARG A 109 5.85 -4.99 -13.92
N GLU A 110 6.94 -4.51 -13.33
CA GLU A 110 8.14 -5.32 -13.09
C GLU A 110 7.85 -6.47 -12.12
N ALA A 111 7.11 -6.22 -11.05
CA ALA A 111 6.68 -7.25 -10.11
C ALA A 111 5.83 -8.32 -10.81
N GLY A 112 4.86 -7.91 -11.62
CA GLY A 112 4.04 -8.83 -12.42
C GLY A 112 4.86 -9.67 -13.41
N GLN A 113 5.87 -9.08 -14.06
CA GLN A 113 6.80 -9.81 -14.94
C GLN A 113 7.65 -10.84 -14.17
N LYS A 114 7.94 -10.57 -12.90
CA LYS A 114 8.62 -11.50 -11.97
C LYS A 114 7.67 -12.54 -11.36
N GLY A 115 6.39 -12.52 -11.71
CA GLY A 115 5.39 -13.49 -11.24
C GLY A 115 4.66 -13.10 -9.96
N ALA A 116 4.78 -11.85 -9.51
CA ALA A 116 4.01 -11.37 -8.36
C ALA A 116 2.50 -11.37 -8.68
N PRO A 117 1.63 -11.96 -7.82
CA PRO A 117 0.19 -11.80 -7.94
C PRO A 117 -0.25 -10.41 -7.41
N LEU A 118 0.31 -9.35 -7.99
CA LEU A 118 0.07 -7.95 -7.61
C LEU A 118 -0.86 -7.28 -8.62
N THR A 119 -1.93 -6.67 -8.11
CA THR A 119 -2.87 -5.86 -8.89
C THR A 119 -3.02 -4.47 -8.28
N ALA A 120 -3.60 -3.54 -9.03
CA ALA A 120 -3.88 -2.20 -8.55
C ALA A 120 -5.16 -1.66 -9.20
N GLU A 121 -5.86 -0.81 -8.47
CA GLU A 121 -6.98 -0.01 -8.98
C GLU A 121 -6.65 1.49 -8.90
N THR A 122 -7.45 2.32 -9.58
CA THR A 122 -7.41 3.78 -9.47
C THR A 122 -8.85 4.30 -9.44
N ALA A 123 -9.04 5.60 -9.15
CA ALA A 123 -10.36 6.22 -9.05
C ALA A 123 -10.51 7.37 -10.08
N HIS A 124 -11.75 7.69 -10.45
CA HIS A 124 -12.06 8.60 -11.56
C HIS A 124 -11.90 10.10 -11.28
N HIS A 125 -11.57 10.50 -10.06
CA HIS A 125 -11.63 11.89 -9.59
C HIS A 125 -10.51 12.77 -10.13
#